data_AF-A0A962ZXM2-F1
#
_entry.id   AF-A0A962ZXM2-F1
#
_cell.length_a   1.000
_cell.length_b   1.000
_cell.length_c   1.000
_cell.angle_alpha   90.00
_cell.angle_beta   90.00
_cell.angle_gamma   90.00
#
_symmetry.space_group_name_H-M   'P 1'
#
loop_
_entity.id
_entity.type
_entity.pdbx_description
1 polymer ?
#
loop_
_entity_poly.entity_id
_entity_poly.type
_entity_poly.pdbx_seq_one_letter_code
_entity_poly.pdbx_strand_id
1 'polypeptide(L)'
;MIRTTTLLVAALALGACGPVPGVDPCVLEEGNYLQDADFALEAQSSRSKHWTGIQHTGEKSFAVAIADGVLSIDKVGSQPWFLYRQRLPAAELAGQRVVFSAE
;
A
#
# COMPACT_ATOMS: atom_id res chain seq x y z
N MET A 1 -5.31 6.88 69.92
CA MET A 1 -5.19 7.84 68.80
C MET A 1 -4.62 7.10 67.60
N ILE A 2 -5.46 6.70 66.64
CA ILE A 2 -5.05 5.90 65.47
C ILE A 2 -5.02 6.85 64.27
N ARG A 3 -3.84 7.02 63.66
CA ARG A 3 -3.63 7.83 62.45
C ARG A 3 -3.92 6.95 61.24
N THR A 4 -4.96 7.29 60.48
CA THR A 4 -5.29 6.64 59.20
C THR A 4 -4.62 7.41 58.07
N THR A 5 -3.62 6.79 57.45
CA THR A 5 -2.89 7.33 56.30
C THR A 5 -3.67 7.00 55.03
N THR A 6 -4.19 8.04 54.35
CA THR A 6 -4.94 7.89 53.09
C THR A 6 -3.96 7.72 51.92
N LEU A 7 -3.98 6.56 51.27
CA LEU A 7 -3.25 6.29 50.03
C LEU A 7 -4.01 6.90 48.83
N LEU A 8 -3.39 7.86 48.16
CA LEU A 8 -3.88 8.46 46.92
C LEU A 8 -3.47 7.55 45.75
N VAL A 9 -4.44 6.86 45.15
CA VAL A 9 -4.23 6.06 43.93
C VAL A 9 -4.33 6.99 42.72
N ALA A 10 -3.21 7.26 42.07
CA ALA A 10 -3.17 7.96 40.78
C ALA A 10 -3.63 7.01 39.67
N ALA A 11 -4.85 7.22 39.16
CA ALA A 11 -5.34 6.52 37.99
C ALA A 11 -4.62 7.05 36.74
N LEU A 12 -3.66 6.26 36.23
CA LEU A 12 -3.11 6.47 34.88
C LEU A 12 -4.21 6.20 33.86
N ALA A 13 -4.74 7.27 33.25
CA ALA A 13 -5.60 7.18 32.09
C ALA A 13 -4.76 6.65 30.91
N LEU A 14 -4.89 5.36 30.64
CA LEU A 14 -4.47 4.76 29.36
C LEU A 14 -5.28 5.44 28.25
N GLY A 15 -4.64 6.30 27.47
CA GLY A 15 -5.19 6.85 26.23
C GLY A 15 -5.49 5.70 25.29
N ALA A 16 -6.78 5.38 25.16
CA ALA A 16 -7.27 4.33 24.28
C ALA A 16 -7.03 4.71 22.82
N CYS A 17 -6.21 3.93 22.12
CA CYS A 17 -6.21 3.90 20.66
C CYS A 17 -7.44 3.06 20.24
N GLY A 18 -8.62 3.70 20.28
CA GLY A 18 -9.87 3.10 19.83
C GLY A 18 -10.12 3.44 18.36
N PRO A 19 -10.76 2.55 17.58
CA PRO A 19 -11.19 2.88 16.23
C PRO A 19 -12.15 4.07 16.28
N VAL A 20 -11.90 5.08 15.45
CA VAL A 20 -12.78 6.27 15.34
C VAL A 20 -14.09 5.82 14.69
N PRO A 21 -15.23 5.88 15.40
CA PRO A 21 -16.51 5.45 14.84
C PRO A 21 -16.90 6.39 13.68
N GLY A 22 -17.28 5.82 12.53
CA GLY A 22 -17.83 6.57 11.39
C GLY A 22 -16.88 6.76 10.20
N VAL A 23 -15.65 6.25 10.25
CA VAL A 23 -14.75 6.21 9.10
C VAL A 23 -14.71 4.78 8.56
N ASP A 24 -15.24 4.56 7.36
CA ASP A 24 -14.98 3.30 6.65
C ASP A 24 -13.49 3.28 6.26
N PRO A 25 -12.71 2.31 6.75
CA PRO A 25 -11.27 2.27 6.50
C PRO A 25 -10.91 2.08 5.01
N CYS A 26 -11.87 1.65 4.18
CA CYS A 26 -11.68 1.34 2.78
C CYS A 26 -12.39 2.30 1.82
N VAL A 27 -13.06 3.35 2.32
CA VAL A 27 -13.59 4.40 1.44
C VAL A 27 -12.45 5.31 1.03
N LEU A 28 -12.23 5.37 -0.29
CA LEU A 28 -11.28 6.29 -0.91
C LEU A 28 -11.80 7.71 -0.66
N GLU A 29 -11.17 8.45 0.26
CA GLU A 29 -11.68 9.77 0.62
C GLU A 29 -11.45 10.76 -0.52
N GLU A 30 -10.24 10.89 -1.08
CA GLU A 30 -9.98 11.59 -2.35
C GLU A 30 -8.64 11.17 -2.99
N GLY A 31 -8.59 11.17 -4.34
CA GLY A 31 -7.37 11.08 -5.14
C GLY A 31 -6.80 9.67 -5.36
N ASN A 32 -6.20 9.44 -6.54
CA ASN A 32 -5.37 8.28 -6.81
C ASN A 32 -3.91 8.72 -6.87
N TYR A 33 -3.08 8.17 -5.99
CA TYR A 33 -1.64 8.49 -5.95
C TYR A 33 -0.84 7.76 -7.04
N LEU A 34 -1.44 6.75 -7.68
CA LEU A 34 -0.82 6.03 -8.78
C LEU A 34 -0.96 6.82 -10.08
N GLN A 35 0.15 6.92 -10.81
CA GLN A 35 0.18 7.36 -12.19
C GLN A 35 -0.17 6.18 -13.10
N ASP A 36 -0.93 6.43 -14.16
CA ASP A 36 -1.29 5.41 -15.16
C ASP A 36 -1.88 4.13 -14.51
N ALA A 37 -2.85 4.32 -13.61
CA ALA A 37 -3.45 3.22 -12.84
C ALA A 37 -4.34 2.30 -13.70
N ASP A 38 -4.80 2.80 -14.85
CA ASP A 38 -5.54 2.07 -15.88
C ASP A 38 -4.62 1.45 -16.95
N PHE A 39 -3.30 1.62 -16.79
CA PHE A 39 -2.25 1.11 -17.69
C PHE A 39 -2.36 1.62 -19.14
N ALA A 40 -3.06 2.73 -19.38
CA ALA A 40 -3.31 3.24 -20.73
C ALA A 40 -2.01 3.65 -21.44
N LEU A 41 -1.05 4.25 -20.72
CA LEU A 41 0.24 4.65 -21.27
C LEU A 41 1.19 3.46 -21.40
N GLU A 42 1.23 2.57 -20.41
CA GLU A 42 2.02 1.33 -20.47
C GLU A 42 1.61 0.44 -21.66
N ALA A 43 0.31 0.35 -21.98
CA ALA A 43 -0.20 -0.40 -23.12
C ALA A 43 0.28 0.16 -24.47
N GLN A 44 0.49 1.48 -24.56
CA GLN A 44 0.89 2.15 -25.80
C GLN A 44 2.40 2.08 -26.05
N SER A 45 3.20 1.99 -25.00
CA SER A 45 4.66 2.04 -25.12
C SER A 45 5.35 1.26 -24.02
N SER A 46 6.12 0.25 -24.41
CA SER A 46 7.03 -0.49 -23.53
C SER A 46 8.19 0.35 -22.96
N ARG A 47 8.28 1.63 -23.33
CA ARG A 47 9.24 2.60 -22.77
C ARG A 47 8.61 3.53 -21.72
N SER A 48 7.32 3.36 -21.41
CA SER A 48 6.73 4.06 -20.27
C SER A 48 7.54 3.77 -19.00
N LYS A 49 7.59 4.75 -18.10
CA LYS A 49 8.41 4.72 -16.87
C LYS A 49 7.56 4.82 -15.61
N HIS A 50 6.24 4.76 -15.74
CA HIS A 50 5.32 4.85 -14.60
C HIS A 50 5.33 3.54 -13.81
N TRP A 51 5.41 2.42 -14.51
CA TRP A 51 5.54 1.10 -13.91
C TRP A 51 6.89 0.47 -14.23
N THR A 52 7.36 -0.40 -13.35
CA THR A 52 8.60 -1.14 -13.56
C THR A 52 8.45 -2.57 -13.07
N GLY A 53 8.70 -3.51 -13.98
CA GLY A 53 8.84 -4.93 -13.69
C GLY A 53 10.26 -5.29 -13.28
N ILE A 54 10.39 -6.02 -12.17
CA ILE A 54 11.67 -6.57 -11.70
C ILE A 54 11.43 -8.03 -11.32
N GLN A 55 12.36 -8.90 -11.68
CA GLN A 55 12.36 -10.30 -11.28
C GLN A 55 13.71 -10.68 -10.69
N HIS A 56 13.78 -11.87 -10.10
CA HIS A 56 15.06 -12.43 -9.68
C HIS A 56 16.03 -12.53 -10.87
N THR A 57 17.30 -12.21 -10.64
CA THR A 57 18.35 -12.31 -11.67
C THR A 57 18.50 -13.76 -12.12
N GLY A 58 18.65 -13.99 -13.43
CA GLY A 58 18.78 -15.32 -14.00
C GLY A 58 17.97 -15.44 -15.28
N GLU A 59 17.20 -16.51 -15.40
CA GLU A 59 16.31 -16.72 -16.53
C GLU A 59 15.03 -15.88 -16.45
N LYS A 60 14.50 -15.48 -17.61
CA LYS A 60 13.19 -14.86 -17.68
C LYS A 60 12.13 -15.87 -17.24
N SER A 61 11.41 -15.57 -16.15
CA SER A 61 10.39 -16.46 -15.60
C SER A 61 9.01 -15.84 -15.51
N PHE A 62 8.87 -14.59 -15.93
CA PHE A 62 7.59 -13.89 -15.94
C PHE A 62 7.37 -13.17 -17.27
N ALA A 63 6.14 -13.25 -17.76
CA ALA A 63 5.65 -12.47 -18.89
C ALA A 63 4.63 -11.45 -18.37
N VAL A 64 4.68 -10.24 -18.94
CA VAL A 64 3.73 -9.18 -18.62
C VAL A 64 3.01 -8.80 -19.90
N ALA A 65 1.69 -8.72 -19.82
CA ALA A 65 0.83 -8.25 -20.89
C ALA A 65 -0.20 -7.28 -20.31
N ILE A 66 -0.57 -6.27 -21.10
CA ILE A 66 -1.65 -5.33 -20.77
C ILE A 66 -2.63 -5.38 -21.94
N ALA A 67 -3.88 -5.70 -21.64
CA ALA A 67 -4.95 -5.75 -22.62
C ALA A 67 -6.25 -5.31 -21.96
N ASP A 68 -7.04 -4.48 -22.64
CA ASP A 68 -8.35 -4.01 -22.17
C ASP A 68 -8.34 -3.44 -20.74
N GLY A 69 -7.27 -2.71 -20.39
CA GLY A 69 -7.09 -2.12 -19.05
C GLY A 69 -6.67 -3.12 -17.96
N VAL A 70 -6.42 -4.38 -18.32
CA VAL A 70 -6.04 -5.44 -17.38
C VAL A 70 -4.57 -5.80 -17.54
N LEU A 71 -3.83 -5.73 -16.43
CA LEU A 71 -2.47 -6.23 -16.33
C LEU A 71 -2.47 -7.74 -16.02
N SER A 72 -1.86 -8.52 -16.90
CA SER A 72 -1.60 -9.95 -16.69
C SER A 72 -0.11 -10.17 -16.40
N ILE A 73 0.17 -10.96 -15.36
CA ILE A 73 1.53 -11.38 -14.98
C ILE A 73 1.55 -12.90 -14.92
N ASP A 74 2.13 -13.53 -15.94
CA ASP A 74 2.17 -14.98 -16.05
C ASP A 74 3.55 -15.52 -15.65
N LYS A 75 3.57 -16.52 -14.76
CA LYS A 75 4.80 -17.26 -14.44
C LYS A 75 5.08 -18.29 -15.53
N VAL A 76 6.16 -18.08 -16.28
CA VAL A 76 6.59 -18.89 -17.43
C VAL A 76 7.93 -19.61 -17.20
N GLY A 77 8.55 -19.46 -16.03
CA GLY A 77 9.82 -20.09 -15.68
C GLY A 77 9.95 -20.38 -14.19
N SER A 78 11.16 -20.68 -13.73
CA SER A 78 11.39 -21.22 -12.38
C SER A 78 11.59 -20.16 -11.29
N GLN A 79 11.93 -18.92 -11.64
CA GLN A 79 12.27 -17.90 -10.63
C GLN A 79 11.12 -17.65 -9.65
N PRO A 80 11.42 -17.36 -8.37
CA PRO A 80 10.43 -17.40 -7.31
C PRO A 80 9.56 -16.15 -7.20
N TRP A 81 10.01 -15.01 -7.72
CA TRP A 81 9.31 -13.74 -7.53
C TRP A 81 9.39 -12.80 -8.74
N PHE A 82 8.36 -11.98 -8.83
CA PHE A 82 8.23 -10.84 -9.73
C PHE A 82 7.65 -9.66 -8.94
N LEU A 83 8.07 -8.45 -9.25
CA LEU A 83 7.55 -7.21 -8.70
C LEU A 83 7.16 -6.31 -9.86
N TYR A 84 5.90 -5.89 -9.91
CA TYR A 84 5.44 -4.81 -10.78
C TYR A 84 5.09 -3.62 -9.91
N ARG A 85 5.82 -2.52 -10.03
CA ARG A 85 5.73 -1.43 -9.06
C ARG A 85 5.86 -0.04 -9.67
N GLN A 86 5.28 0.93 -8.96
CA GLN A 86 5.56 2.34 -9.08
C GLN A 86 6.26 2.83 -7.80
N ARG A 87 7.06 3.91 -7.89
CA ARG A 87 7.60 4.59 -6.71
C ARG A 87 6.78 5.84 -6.42
N LEU A 88 6.26 5.94 -5.20
CA LEU A 88 5.53 7.11 -4.72
C LEU A 88 6.45 8.05 -3.93
N PRO A 89 6.18 9.37 -3.91
CA PRO A 89 6.94 10.33 -3.11
C PRO A 89 6.65 10.15 -1.61
N ALA A 90 7.43 9.28 -0.96
CA ALA A 90 7.19 8.88 0.43
C ALA A 90 7.14 10.03 1.44
N ALA A 91 7.87 11.14 1.18
CA ALA A 91 7.87 12.30 2.06
C ALA A 91 6.49 12.98 2.16
N GLU A 92 5.71 12.95 1.08
CA GLU A 92 4.38 13.55 1.02
C GLU A 92 3.32 12.70 1.74
N LEU A 93 3.57 11.39 1.86
CA LEU A 93 2.65 10.42 2.48
C LEU A 93 3.00 10.08 3.94
N ALA A 94 4.13 10.59 4.45
CA ALA A 94 4.61 10.24 5.78
C ALA A 94 3.61 10.66 6.87
N GLY A 95 3.21 9.71 7.72
CA GLY A 95 2.25 9.93 8.82
C GLY A 95 0.79 10.06 8.36
N GLN A 96 0.52 9.99 7.05
CA GLN A 96 -0.84 9.96 6.53
C GLN A 96 -1.42 8.55 6.52
N ARG A 97 -2.75 8.46 6.52
CA ARG A 97 -3.47 7.21 6.29
C ARG A 97 -3.62 7.02 4.78
N VAL A 98 -3.07 5.92 4.26
CA VAL A 98 -3.15 5.54 2.84
C VAL A 98 -4.03 4.30 2.72
N VAL A 99 -4.91 4.29 1.73
CA VAL A 99 -5.76 3.14 1.39
C VAL A 99 -5.17 2.47 0.15
N PHE A 100 -5.11 1.14 0.17
CA PHE A 100 -4.69 0.33 -0.97
C PHE A 100 -5.90 -0.47 -1.47
N SER A 101 -6.15 -0.41 -2.77
CA SER A 101 -7.18 -1.21 -3.44
C SER A 101 -6.63 -1.77 -4.75
N ALA A 102 -7.22 -2.89 -5.18
CA ALA A 102 -6.99 -3.52 -6.47
C ALA A 102 -8.29 -4.24 -6.85
N GLU A 103 -8.63 -4.25 -8.14
CA GLU A 103 -9.83 -4.86 -8.71
C GLU A 103 -9.45 -5.82 -9.85
#